data_AF-A0AB40CBA2-F1
#
_entry.id   AF-A0AB40CBA2-F1
#
_cell.length_a   1.000
_cell.length_b   1.000
_cell.length_c   1.000
_cell.angle_alpha   90.00
_cell.angle_beta   90.00
_cell.angle_gamma   90.00
#
_symmetry.space_group_name_H-M   'P 1'
#
loop_
_entity.id
_entity.type
_entity.pdbx_description
1 polymer ?
#
loop_
_entity_poly.entity_id
_entity_poly.type
_entity_poly.pdbx_seq_one_letter_code
_entity_poly.pdbx_strand_id
1 'polypeptide(L)'
;MDLSSLSYHKFVNFAMEEARLCTTLTPLPYQEKVRTMKVKDDKTVLHALSYQAPKIRLLRSLTIDGGSAMQVLDFAGIPEPMFDMPIFCANFFTIPSLSIIVLDLNPLYDTRTQQYYKEKYYLKLLPLGQKYAELLPWGDKITSESLSFFSPIVIWTKFATSQTKHDVLFSAFRDYFKAWLELVDQALPETNSLQILRNKEAQHRYLTWRAEKDPGHPLLKKLVGEDLARDLVRNFLFEGVDSLGTKAFLDYFPEYRREDGSVNQKRSVIGKSYETRPWNSKGEFIGEMS
;
A
#
# COMPACT_ATOMS: atom_id res chain seq x y z
N MET A 1 -9.07 13.23 -20.13
CA MET A 1 -7.89 14.09 -19.87
C MET A 1 -6.72 13.51 -20.64
N ASP A 2 -5.85 14.33 -21.21
CA ASP A 2 -4.58 13.84 -21.73
C ASP A 2 -3.66 13.48 -20.55
N LEU A 3 -3.37 12.19 -20.39
CA LEU A 3 -2.50 11.70 -19.32
C LEU A 3 -1.04 12.12 -19.52
N SER A 4 -0.64 12.62 -20.69
CA SER A 4 0.74 13.06 -20.95
C SER A 4 1.24 14.11 -19.94
N SER A 5 0.33 14.90 -19.38
CA SER A 5 0.61 15.93 -18.37
C SER A 5 0.62 15.41 -16.93
N LEU A 6 0.16 14.19 -16.71
CA LEU A 6 0.01 13.58 -15.40
C LEU A 6 1.18 12.62 -15.15
N SER A 7 1.94 12.90 -14.11
CA SER A 7 3.05 12.04 -13.71
C SER A 7 3.05 11.81 -12.21
N TYR A 8 3.13 10.54 -11.81
CA TYR A 8 3.31 10.19 -10.40
C TYR A 8 4.75 10.39 -9.90
N HIS A 9 5.70 10.70 -10.77
CA HIS A 9 7.06 11.07 -10.34
C HIS A 9 7.08 12.23 -9.35
N LYS A 10 6.18 13.20 -9.47
CA LYS A 10 6.08 14.32 -8.52
C LYS A 10 5.74 13.85 -7.09
N PHE A 11 4.97 12.77 -6.95
CA PHE A 11 4.63 12.17 -5.65
C PHE A 11 5.87 11.52 -5.03
N VAL A 12 6.61 10.75 -5.83
CA VAL A 12 7.86 10.11 -5.39
C VAL A 12 8.90 11.15 -5.01
N ASN A 13 9.11 12.18 -5.83
CA ASN A 13 10.09 13.23 -5.57
C ASN A 13 9.81 13.95 -4.25
N PHE A 14 8.56 14.39 -4.05
CA PHE A 14 8.13 14.98 -2.79
C PHE A 14 8.39 14.05 -1.59
N ALA A 15 8.00 12.78 -1.69
CA ALA A 15 8.20 11.83 -0.60
C ALA A 15 9.68 11.59 -0.28
N MET A 16 10.54 11.51 -1.30
CA MET A 16 11.97 11.36 -1.10
C MET A 16 12.63 12.62 -0.51
N GLU A 17 12.18 13.80 -0.90
CA GLU A 17 12.65 15.06 -0.32
C GLU A 17 12.27 15.16 1.16
N GLU A 18 11.00 14.96 1.50
CA GLU A 18 10.52 15.04 2.89
C GLU A 18 11.15 13.95 3.77
N ALA A 19 11.28 12.72 3.27
CA ALA A 19 11.93 11.65 4.04
C ALA A 19 13.41 11.95 4.34
N ARG A 20 14.13 12.61 3.41
CA ARG A 20 15.53 13.03 3.64
C ARG A 20 15.67 14.17 4.65
N LEU A 21 14.62 14.97 4.85
CA LEU A 21 14.60 15.97 5.92
C LEU A 21 14.45 15.31 7.30
N CYS A 22 13.74 14.18 7.37
CA CYS A 22 13.46 13.49 8.63
C CYS A 22 14.51 12.42 8.99
N THR A 23 15.14 11.76 8.01
CA THR A 23 16.07 10.66 8.26
C THR A 23 17.06 10.44 7.12
N THR A 24 18.13 9.68 7.40
CA THR A 24 19.14 9.32 6.39
C THR A 24 18.67 8.11 5.60
N LEU A 25 18.39 8.31 4.31
CA LEU A 25 18.02 7.24 3.38
C LEU A 25 19.27 6.58 2.79
N THR A 26 19.38 5.26 2.95
CA THR A 26 20.42 4.44 2.33
C THR A 26 19.82 3.61 1.20
N PRO A 27 20.34 3.68 -0.04
CA PRO A 27 19.81 2.90 -1.15
C PRO A 27 19.97 1.39 -0.93
N LEU A 28 18.98 0.60 -1.36
CA LEU A 28 19.03 -0.86 -1.29
C LEU A 28 19.58 -1.48 -2.58
N PRO A 29 20.41 -2.55 -2.53
CA PRO A 29 21.11 -3.08 -3.71
C PRO A 29 20.19 -3.53 -4.85
N TYR A 30 19.00 -4.06 -4.54
CA TYR A 30 18.09 -4.57 -5.56
C TYR A 30 17.65 -3.47 -6.55
N GLN A 31 17.60 -2.20 -6.12
CA GLN A 31 17.21 -1.10 -7.00
C GLN A 31 18.11 -0.98 -8.23
N GLU A 32 19.39 -1.34 -8.14
CA GLU A 32 20.33 -1.25 -9.27
C GLU A 32 19.93 -2.14 -10.43
N LYS A 33 19.21 -3.24 -10.17
CA LYS A 33 18.73 -4.18 -11.17
C LYS A 33 17.47 -3.69 -11.90
N VAL A 34 16.65 -2.85 -11.24
CA VAL A 34 15.28 -2.53 -11.70
C VAL A 34 15.00 -1.04 -11.80
N ARG A 35 16.00 -0.18 -11.58
CA ARG A 35 15.87 1.29 -11.44
C ARG A 35 15.06 1.93 -12.55
N THR A 36 15.35 1.58 -13.80
CA THR A 36 14.59 1.99 -14.97
C THR A 36 14.54 0.82 -15.94
N MET A 37 13.34 0.43 -16.36
CA MET A 37 13.13 -0.65 -17.33
C MET A 37 12.15 -0.20 -18.40
N LYS A 38 12.54 -0.30 -19.67
CA LYS A 38 11.58 -0.31 -20.78
C LYS A 38 10.96 -1.70 -20.86
N VAL A 39 9.65 -1.77 -21.01
CA VAL A 39 8.96 -3.06 -21.12
C VAL A 39 8.65 -3.42 -22.56
N LYS A 40 8.02 -4.58 -22.75
CA LYS A 40 7.86 -5.25 -24.05
C LYS A 40 7.24 -4.42 -25.18
N ASP A 41 6.52 -3.33 -24.86
CA ASP A 41 5.89 -2.47 -25.85
C ASP A 41 6.75 -1.27 -26.28
N ASP A 42 7.98 -1.14 -25.74
CA ASP A 42 8.95 -0.05 -25.92
C ASP A 42 8.43 1.38 -25.61
N LYS A 43 7.19 1.49 -25.15
CA LYS A 43 6.48 2.76 -24.89
C LYS A 43 6.20 2.96 -23.41
N THR A 44 6.11 1.88 -22.66
CA THR A 44 5.90 1.92 -21.22
C THR A 44 7.25 1.83 -20.51
N VAL A 45 7.44 2.70 -19.52
CA VAL A 45 8.65 2.74 -18.69
C VAL A 45 8.29 2.48 -17.24
N LEU A 46 8.99 1.55 -16.60
CA LEU A 46 8.96 1.40 -15.15
C LEU A 46 10.14 2.11 -14.52
N HIS A 47 9.90 2.82 -13.42
CA HIS A 47 10.95 3.32 -12.55
C HIS A 47 10.76 2.82 -11.13
N ALA A 48 11.82 2.25 -10.58
CA ALA A 48 11.86 1.65 -9.26
C ALA A 48 12.92 2.34 -8.40
N LEU A 49 12.57 2.65 -7.14
CA LEU A 49 13.50 3.14 -6.13
C LEU A 49 13.27 2.36 -4.84
N SER A 50 14.34 2.02 -4.13
CA SER A 50 14.22 1.46 -2.78
C SER A 50 15.35 1.92 -1.87
N TYR A 51 14.95 2.29 -0.65
CA TYR A 51 15.82 2.78 0.40
C TYR A 51 15.47 2.11 1.72
N GLN A 52 16.42 2.12 2.64
CA GLN A 52 16.23 1.84 4.06
C GLN A 52 16.64 3.06 4.89
N ALA A 53 16.17 3.11 6.13
CA ALA A 53 16.56 4.11 7.13
C ALA A 53 16.52 3.47 8.54
N PRO A 54 17.06 4.11 9.60
CA PRO A 54 17.16 3.51 10.93
C PRO A 54 15.87 2.91 11.51
N LYS A 55 14.69 3.47 11.19
CA LYS A 55 13.37 2.96 11.65
C LYS A 55 12.53 2.37 10.51
N ILE A 56 13.03 2.40 9.28
CA ILE A 56 12.31 2.04 8.06
C ILE A 56 13.09 0.94 7.35
N ARG A 57 12.58 -0.28 7.40
CA ARG A 57 13.16 -1.45 6.74
C ARG A 57 13.15 -1.31 5.22
N LEU A 58 12.05 -0.78 4.67
CA LEU A 58 11.89 -0.61 3.23
C LEU A 58 10.99 0.60 2.91
N LEU A 59 11.58 1.62 2.27
CA LEU A 59 10.86 2.70 1.60
C LEU A 59 11.04 2.50 0.09
N ARG A 60 9.96 2.13 -0.61
CA ARG A 60 10.05 1.78 -2.04
C ARG A 60 8.94 2.38 -2.87
N SER A 61 9.29 2.71 -4.12
CA SER A 61 8.35 3.18 -5.14
C SER A 61 8.53 2.39 -6.42
N LEU A 62 7.41 1.98 -7.03
CA LEU A 62 7.31 1.56 -8.42
C LEU A 62 6.38 2.53 -9.13
N THR A 63 6.87 3.17 -10.19
CA THR A 63 6.04 3.95 -11.11
C THR A 63 6.01 3.29 -12.46
N ILE A 64 4.86 3.32 -13.12
CA ILE A 64 4.68 2.85 -14.49
C ILE A 64 4.13 4.00 -15.31
N ASP A 65 4.94 4.49 -16.24
CA ASP A 65 4.56 5.53 -17.19
C ASP A 65 4.27 4.87 -18.55
N GLY A 66 2.98 4.74 -18.87
CA GLY A 66 2.51 4.27 -20.19
C GLY A 66 2.12 5.43 -21.11
N GLY A 67 2.64 6.63 -20.87
CA GLY A 67 2.27 7.87 -21.56
C GLY A 67 0.78 8.16 -21.44
N SER A 68 0.11 8.30 -22.58
CA SER A 68 -1.32 8.60 -22.64
C SER A 68 -2.23 7.42 -22.26
N ALA A 69 -1.70 6.19 -22.14
CA ALA A 69 -2.50 5.00 -21.92
C ALA A 69 -2.77 4.71 -20.43
N MET A 70 -1.75 4.85 -19.57
CA MET A 70 -1.87 4.61 -18.14
C MET A 70 -0.75 5.26 -17.33
N GLN A 71 -1.03 5.52 -16.05
CA GLN A 71 -0.07 5.93 -15.03
C GLN A 71 -0.31 5.07 -13.78
N VAL A 72 0.77 4.57 -13.16
CA VAL A 72 0.69 3.75 -11.94
C VAL A 72 1.71 4.23 -10.91
N LEU A 73 1.30 4.25 -9.64
CA LEU A 73 2.17 4.39 -8.48
C LEU A 73 1.89 3.26 -7.50
N ASP A 74 2.92 2.51 -7.12
CA ASP A 74 2.95 1.70 -5.90
C ASP A 74 4.06 2.25 -5.00
N PHE A 75 3.69 2.85 -3.88
CA PHE A 75 4.62 3.44 -2.92
C PHE A 75 4.29 2.96 -1.51
N ALA A 76 5.31 2.58 -0.75
CA ALA A 76 5.12 2.16 0.64
C ALA A 76 6.36 2.41 1.47
N GLY A 77 6.10 2.68 2.76
CA GLY A 77 7.08 2.74 3.83
C GLY A 77 6.77 1.65 4.84
N ILE A 78 7.68 0.69 4.97
CA ILE A 78 7.55 -0.47 5.86
C ILE A 78 8.54 -0.31 7.02
N PRO A 79 8.06 -0.26 8.26
CA PRO A 79 8.92 -0.03 9.42
C PRO A 79 9.79 -1.25 9.74
N GLU A 80 10.87 -1.04 10.48
CA GLU A 80 11.59 -2.14 11.13
C GLU A 80 10.68 -2.82 12.19
N PRO A 81 10.75 -4.15 12.41
CA PRO A 81 9.86 -4.85 13.35
C PRO A 81 9.93 -4.38 14.80
N MET A 82 10.99 -3.66 15.19
CA MET A 82 11.08 -3.02 16.51
C MET A 82 10.15 -1.81 16.64
N PHE A 83 9.60 -1.29 15.55
CA PHE A 83 8.65 -0.18 15.56
C PHE A 83 7.33 -0.67 14.98
N ASP A 84 6.29 -0.75 15.81
CA ASP A 84 4.98 -1.28 15.45
C ASP A 84 4.13 -0.29 14.61
N MET A 85 4.77 0.64 13.91
CA MET A 85 4.09 1.69 13.15
C MET A 85 3.22 1.12 12.03
N PRO A 86 2.20 1.86 11.59
CA PRO A 86 1.49 1.55 10.36
C PRO A 86 2.42 1.50 9.13
N ILE A 87 2.06 0.68 8.15
CA ILE A 87 2.70 0.65 6.83
C ILE A 87 2.09 1.76 5.98
N PHE A 88 2.89 2.74 5.56
CA PHE A 88 2.41 3.73 4.59
C PHE A 88 2.15 3.02 3.26
N CYS A 89 1.01 3.28 2.62
CA CYS A 89 0.60 2.61 1.40
C CYS A 89 -0.09 3.59 0.44
N ALA A 90 0.44 3.72 -0.76
CA ALA A 90 -0.17 4.46 -1.87
C ALA A 90 -0.13 3.61 -3.14
N ASN A 91 -1.30 3.13 -3.56
CA ASN A 91 -1.51 2.34 -4.77
C ASN A 91 -2.49 3.07 -5.69
N PHE A 92 -1.95 3.75 -6.70
CA PHE A 92 -2.70 4.56 -7.64
C PHE A 92 -2.63 3.95 -9.03
N PHE A 93 -3.78 3.76 -9.65
CA PHE A 93 -3.90 3.31 -11.03
C PHE A 93 -4.79 4.28 -11.79
N THR A 94 -4.26 4.87 -12.85
CA THR A 94 -4.99 5.86 -13.65
C THR A 94 -4.90 5.54 -15.13
N ILE A 95 -6.07 5.58 -15.78
CA ILE A 95 -6.26 5.56 -17.22
C ILE A 95 -7.04 6.84 -17.63
N PRO A 96 -7.17 7.17 -18.93
CA PRO A 96 -7.76 8.45 -19.35
C PRO A 96 -9.17 8.72 -18.84
N SER A 97 -9.95 7.66 -18.58
CA SER A 97 -11.34 7.72 -18.13
C SER A 97 -11.51 7.55 -16.62
N LEU A 98 -10.57 6.89 -15.93
CA LEU A 98 -10.76 6.41 -14.57
C LEU A 98 -9.45 6.42 -13.77
N SER A 99 -9.55 6.85 -12.52
CA SER A 99 -8.51 6.66 -11.50
C SER A 99 -9.05 5.78 -10.37
N ILE A 100 -8.29 4.78 -9.97
CA ILE A 100 -8.56 3.84 -8.88
C ILE A 100 -7.45 4.00 -7.85
N ILE A 101 -7.79 4.45 -6.67
CA ILE A 101 -6.84 4.97 -5.68
C ILE A 101 -7.05 4.26 -4.35
N VAL A 102 -5.95 3.75 -3.78
CA VAL A 102 -5.83 3.40 -2.37
C VAL A 102 -4.70 4.23 -1.77
N LEU A 103 -5.00 5.05 -0.76
CA LEU A 103 -4.02 5.75 0.06
C LEU A 103 -4.35 5.50 1.53
N ASP A 104 -3.39 5.00 2.30
CA ASP A 104 -3.61 4.65 3.69
C ASP A 104 -2.32 4.59 4.51
N LEU A 105 -2.48 4.62 5.82
CA LEU A 105 -1.51 4.14 6.80
C LEU A 105 -2.03 2.77 7.27
N ASN A 106 -1.76 1.70 6.50
CA ASN A 106 -2.28 0.37 6.79
C ASN A 106 -1.83 -0.09 8.19
N PRO A 107 -2.76 -0.50 9.05
CA PRO A 107 -2.41 -0.90 10.40
C PRO A 107 -1.63 -2.21 10.39
N LEU A 108 -0.62 -2.30 11.26
CA LEU A 108 0.06 -3.56 11.51
C LEU A 108 -0.89 -4.59 12.12
N TYR A 109 -1.82 -4.12 12.96
CA TYR A 109 -2.80 -4.93 13.65
C TYR A 109 -4.24 -4.50 13.34
N ASP A 110 -5.15 -5.46 13.14
CA ASP A 110 -6.53 -5.18 12.77
C ASP A 110 -7.23 -4.24 13.78
N THR A 111 -7.50 -3.01 13.35
CA THR A 111 -8.08 -1.94 14.18
C THR A 111 -9.51 -2.20 14.62
N ARG A 112 -10.19 -3.22 14.05
CA ARG A 112 -11.52 -3.66 14.47
C ARG A 112 -11.47 -4.50 15.75
N THR A 113 -10.34 -5.16 16.00
CA THR A 113 -10.16 -6.06 17.16
C THR A 113 -9.10 -5.55 18.14
N GLN A 114 -8.15 -4.74 17.69
CA GLN A 114 -7.03 -4.23 18.48
C GLN A 114 -7.23 -2.75 18.83
N GLN A 115 -8.10 -2.50 19.81
CA GLN A 115 -8.51 -1.14 20.19
C GLN A 115 -7.33 -0.26 20.67
N TYR A 116 -6.41 -0.81 21.48
CA TYR A 116 -5.23 -0.06 21.94
C TYR A 116 -4.37 0.42 20.77
N TYR A 117 -4.14 -0.44 19.76
CA TYR A 117 -3.39 -0.08 18.57
C TYR A 117 -4.11 1.00 17.75
N LYS A 118 -5.44 0.86 17.61
CA LYS A 118 -6.29 1.84 16.93
C LYS A 118 -6.17 3.22 17.59
N GLU A 119 -6.29 3.28 18.91
CA GLU A 119 -6.20 4.53 19.68
C GLU A 119 -4.82 5.16 19.58
N LYS A 120 -3.75 4.35 19.73
CA LYS A 120 -2.35 4.78 19.65
C LYS A 120 -2.05 5.51 18.34
N TYR A 121 -2.53 4.98 17.20
CA TYR A 121 -2.11 5.46 15.89
C TYR A 121 -3.14 6.30 15.12
N TYR A 122 -4.44 6.07 15.31
CA TYR A 122 -5.45 6.63 14.40
C TYR A 122 -6.35 7.68 15.04
N LEU A 123 -6.48 7.74 16.36
CA LEU A 123 -7.40 8.68 17.02
C LEU A 123 -7.11 10.13 16.62
N LYS A 124 -5.83 10.53 16.61
CA LYS A 124 -5.39 11.88 16.20
C LYS A 124 -5.46 12.11 14.68
N LEU A 125 -5.54 11.05 13.89
CA LEU A 125 -5.59 11.12 12.42
C LEU A 125 -7.02 11.10 11.86
N LEU A 126 -8.05 10.86 12.69
CA LEU A 126 -9.44 10.85 12.23
C LEU A 126 -9.84 12.14 11.49
N PRO A 127 -9.48 13.36 11.95
CA PRO A 127 -9.79 14.59 11.22
C PRO A 127 -9.16 14.63 9.81
N LEU A 128 -7.94 14.10 9.65
CA LEU A 128 -7.28 13.97 8.36
C LEU A 128 -8.04 12.99 7.45
N GLY A 129 -8.48 11.85 7.99
CA GLY A 129 -9.33 10.89 7.30
C GLY A 129 -10.65 11.51 6.82
N GLN A 130 -11.34 12.26 7.69
CA GLN A 130 -12.61 12.92 7.39
C GLN A 130 -12.45 13.97 6.28
N LYS A 131 -11.45 14.86 6.39
CA LYS A 131 -11.15 15.89 5.38
C LYS A 131 -11.08 15.30 3.97
N TYR A 132 -10.37 14.19 3.80
CA TYR A 132 -10.20 13.59 2.48
C TYR A 132 -11.31 12.64 2.07
N ALA A 133 -12.06 12.04 3.02
CA ALA A 133 -13.27 11.28 2.69
C ALA A 133 -14.36 12.14 2.03
N GLU A 134 -14.44 13.43 2.39
CA GLU A 134 -15.34 14.40 1.75
C GLU A 134 -14.90 14.77 0.32
N LEU A 135 -13.58 14.92 0.12
CA LEU A 135 -13.02 15.37 -1.17
C LEU A 135 -12.84 14.22 -2.19
N LEU A 136 -12.57 13.02 -1.68
CA LEU A 136 -12.31 11.78 -2.41
C LEU A 136 -13.29 10.70 -1.90
N PRO A 137 -14.54 10.72 -2.38
CA PRO A 137 -15.59 9.86 -1.84
C PRO A 137 -15.30 8.37 -2.05
N TRP A 138 -15.92 7.53 -1.23
CA TRP A 138 -15.78 6.08 -1.28
C TRP A 138 -16.03 5.53 -2.69
N GLY A 139 -15.10 4.71 -3.16
CA GLY A 139 -15.05 4.39 -4.59
C GLY A 139 -16.16 3.48 -5.10
N ASP A 140 -16.38 2.37 -4.40
CA ASP A 140 -17.30 1.27 -4.77
C ASP A 140 -17.18 0.14 -3.72
N LYS A 141 -17.91 -0.96 -3.92
CA LYS A 141 -17.64 -2.23 -3.25
C LYS A 141 -16.17 -2.64 -3.37
N ILE A 142 -15.63 -3.14 -2.26
CA ILE A 142 -14.23 -3.54 -2.10
C ILE A 142 -14.14 -5.00 -1.71
N THR A 143 -13.03 -5.66 -2.04
CA THR A 143 -12.73 -7.03 -1.59
C THR A 143 -12.77 -7.09 -0.07
N SER A 144 -13.70 -7.84 0.51
CA SER A 144 -14.01 -7.81 1.94
C SER A 144 -12.79 -8.14 2.82
N GLU A 145 -11.96 -9.09 2.38
CA GLU A 145 -10.74 -9.48 3.09
C GLU A 145 -9.71 -8.35 3.17
N SER A 146 -9.72 -7.41 2.21
CA SER A 146 -8.80 -6.25 2.20
C SER A 146 -9.05 -5.29 3.37
N LEU A 147 -10.28 -5.24 3.92
CA LEU A 147 -10.59 -4.39 5.08
C LEU A 147 -9.79 -4.77 6.33
N SER A 148 -9.34 -6.02 6.43
CA SER A 148 -8.48 -6.47 7.54
C SER A 148 -7.10 -5.80 7.55
N PHE A 149 -6.76 -5.08 6.47
CA PHE A 149 -5.50 -4.37 6.30
C PHE A 149 -5.69 -2.87 6.09
N PHE A 150 -6.93 -2.37 6.18
CA PHE A 150 -7.21 -0.94 6.05
C PHE A 150 -7.45 -0.28 7.39
N SER A 151 -7.03 0.97 7.49
CA SER A 151 -7.28 1.80 8.66
C SER A 151 -8.63 2.52 8.58
N PRO A 152 -9.12 3.08 9.70
CA PRO A 152 -10.28 3.97 9.69
C PRO A 152 -10.12 5.26 8.86
N ILE A 153 -8.88 5.60 8.45
CA ILE A 153 -8.59 6.78 7.63
C ILE A 153 -8.31 6.43 6.16
N VAL A 154 -8.47 5.16 5.75
CA VAL A 154 -8.20 4.76 4.36
C VAL A 154 -8.96 5.63 3.35
N ILE A 155 -8.27 6.03 2.28
CA ILE A 155 -8.86 6.59 1.08
C ILE A 155 -8.90 5.49 0.03
N TRP A 156 -10.05 4.84 -0.10
CA TRP A 156 -10.40 4.00 -1.23
C TRP A 156 -11.39 4.78 -2.11
N THR A 157 -10.95 5.20 -3.29
CA THR A 157 -11.77 6.02 -4.17
C THR A 157 -11.61 5.61 -5.64
N LYS A 158 -12.67 5.84 -6.40
CA LYS A 158 -12.68 5.77 -7.86
C LYS A 158 -13.27 7.08 -8.37
N PHE A 159 -12.62 7.71 -9.33
CA PHE A 159 -13.13 8.95 -9.92
C PHE A 159 -12.74 9.10 -11.39
N ALA A 160 -13.54 9.86 -12.13
CA ALA A 160 -13.19 10.25 -13.49
C ALA A 160 -11.91 11.10 -13.50
N THR A 161 -10.95 10.72 -14.33
CA THR A 161 -9.63 11.36 -14.36
C THR A 161 -9.74 12.83 -14.78
N SER A 162 -9.31 13.72 -13.88
CA SER A 162 -9.28 15.17 -14.08
C SER A 162 -8.15 15.80 -13.26
N GLN A 163 -7.62 16.93 -13.75
CA GLN A 163 -6.52 17.65 -13.08
C GLN A 163 -6.91 18.01 -11.63
N THR A 164 -8.10 18.58 -11.43
CA THR A 164 -8.59 18.96 -10.09
C THR A 164 -8.60 17.80 -9.10
N LYS A 165 -9.07 16.61 -9.50
CA LYS A 165 -9.06 15.43 -8.62
C LYS A 165 -7.63 14.93 -8.35
N HIS A 166 -6.72 15.05 -9.31
CA HIS A 166 -5.32 14.70 -9.13
C HIS A 166 -4.55 15.69 -8.25
N ASP A 167 -4.93 16.97 -8.24
CA ASP A 167 -4.38 17.97 -7.31
C ASP A 167 -4.84 17.71 -5.87
N VAL A 168 -6.11 17.33 -5.69
CA VAL A 168 -6.64 16.85 -4.39
C VAL A 168 -5.92 15.58 -3.95
N LEU A 169 -5.74 14.61 -4.84
CA LEU A 169 -4.99 13.38 -4.55
C LEU A 169 -3.54 13.66 -4.15
N PHE A 170 -2.88 14.58 -4.84
CA PHE A 170 -1.52 14.98 -4.47
C PHE A 170 -1.49 15.63 -3.09
N SER A 171 -2.45 16.50 -2.77
CA SER A 171 -2.57 17.08 -1.44
C SER A 171 -2.81 16.01 -0.37
N ALA A 172 -3.69 15.03 -0.64
CA ALA A 172 -3.93 13.90 0.26
C ALA A 172 -2.67 13.08 0.52
N PHE A 173 -1.94 12.72 -0.54
CA PHE A 173 -0.68 12.00 -0.44
C PHE A 173 0.33 12.75 0.43
N ARG A 174 0.47 14.07 0.23
CA ARG A 174 1.39 14.91 1.02
C ARG A 174 1.03 14.90 2.50
N ASP A 175 -0.23 15.13 2.84
CA ASP A 175 -0.68 15.18 4.23
C ASP A 175 -0.54 13.80 4.91
N TYR A 176 -0.91 12.70 4.22
CA TYR A 176 -0.77 11.34 4.77
C TYR A 176 0.69 10.94 4.95
N PHE A 177 1.55 11.29 4.00
CA PHE A 177 2.97 10.94 4.08
C PHE A 177 3.67 11.72 5.19
N LYS A 178 3.37 13.01 5.35
CA LYS A 178 3.88 13.80 6.50
C LYS A 178 3.39 13.24 7.83
N ALA A 179 2.09 12.91 7.95
CA ALA A 179 1.56 12.26 9.14
C ALA A 179 2.27 10.93 9.46
N TRP A 180 2.60 10.13 8.44
CA TRP A 180 3.38 8.92 8.63
C TRP A 180 4.83 9.20 9.07
N LEU A 181 5.50 10.20 8.49
CA LEU A 181 6.84 10.61 8.92
C LEU A 181 6.87 11.13 10.37
N GLU A 182 5.81 11.81 10.83
CA GLU A 182 5.66 12.19 12.23
C GLU A 182 5.56 10.97 13.15
N LEU A 183 4.86 9.92 12.74
CA LEU A 183 4.85 8.64 13.47
C LEU A 183 6.25 8.01 13.49
N VAL A 184 6.98 8.05 12.36
CA VAL A 184 8.37 7.58 12.28
C VAL A 184 9.26 8.32 13.28
N ASP A 185 9.17 9.64 13.34
CA ASP A 185 9.94 10.45 14.28
C ASP A 185 9.65 10.07 15.75
N GLN A 186 8.37 9.97 16.10
CA GLN A 186 7.91 9.71 17.47
C GLN A 186 8.08 8.24 17.92
N ALA A 187 8.30 7.30 17.01
CA ALA A 187 8.34 5.89 17.35
C ALA A 187 9.54 5.53 18.23
N LEU A 188 9.26 4.87 19.35
CA LEU A 188 10.24 4.29 20.25
C LEU A 188 10.43 2.80 19.92
N PRO A 189 11.67 2.27 20.01
CA PRO A 189 11.91 0.86 19.75
C PRO A 189 11.28 0.01 20.84
N GLU A 190 10.56 -1.02 20.43
CA GLU A 190 10.14 -2.13 21.29
C GLU A 190 11.38 -2.90 21.75
N THR A 191 11.40 -3.26 23.04
CA THR A 191 12.50 -4.02 23.65
C THR A 191 12.08 -5.43 24.03
N ASN A 192 10.78 -5.69 24.15
CA ASN A 192 10.24 -7.01 24.40
C ASN A 192 10.35 -7.88 23.13
N SER A 193 11.22 -8.89 23.19
CA SER A 193 11.48 -9.82 22.07
C SER A 193 10.22 -10.53 21.55
N LEU A 194 9.26 -10.86 22.42
CA LEU A 194 8.01 -11.50 22.02
C LEU A 194 7.12 -10.51 21.23
N GLN A 195 7.10 -9.24 21.64
CA GLN A 195 6.34 -8.22 20.92
C GLN A 195 7.00 -7.89 19.57
N ILE A 196 8.33 -7.82 19.49
CA ILE A 196 9.06 -7.69 18.22
C ILE A 196 8.74 -8.86 17.28
N LEU A 197 8.70 -10.10 17.80
CA LEU A 197 8.34 -11.27 17.00
C LEU A 197 6.90 -11.18 16.48
N ARG A 198 5.95 -10.71 17.30
CA ARG A 198 4.57 -10.45 16.89
C ARG A 198 4.47 -9.35 15.83
N ASN A 199 5.24 -8.27 15.95
CA ASN A 199 5.29 -7.20 14.95
C ASN A 199 5.82 -7.77 13.62
N LYS A 200 6.90 -8.56 13.68
CA LYS A 200 7.49 -9.23 12.51
C LYS A 200 6.50 -10.16 11.83
N GLU A 201 5.78 -10.98 12.60
CA GLU A 201 4.75 -11.88 12.07
C GLU A 201 3.58 -11.13 11.43
N ALA A 202 3.14 -10.03 12.03
CA ALA A 202 2.08 -9.20 11.47
C ALA A 202 2.49 -8.54 10.14
N GLN A 203 3.73 -8.05 10.04
CA GLN A 203 4.29 -7.57 8.77
C GLN A 203 4.37 -8.69 7.74
N HIS A 204 4.88 -9.86 8.13
CA HIS A 204 4.97 -11.00 7.25
C HIS A 204 3.60 -11.42 6.71
N ARG A 205 2.57 -11.49 7.56
CA ARG A 205 1.18 -11.73 7.16
C ARG A 205 0.68 -10.72 6.12
N TYR A 206 0.96 -9.44 6.31
CA TYR A 206 0.60 -8.38 5.37
C TYR A 206 1.29 -8.57 4.01
N LEU A 207 2.61 -8.81 4.02
CA LEU A 207 3.40 -9.02 2.80
C LEU A 207 2.92 -10.26 2.04
N THR A 208 2.67 -11.35 2.75
CA THR A 208 2.15 -12.60 2.17
C THR A 208 0.78 -12.40 1.54
N TRP A 209 -0.11 -11.63 2.18
CA TRP A 209 -1.41 -11.28 1.58
C TRP A 209 -1.24 -10.50 0.28
N ARG A 210 -0.44 -9.44 0.30
CA ARG A 210 -0.24 -8.56 -0.86
C ARG A 210 0.47 -9.31 -2.00
N ALA A 211 1.53 -10.06 -1.71
CA ALA A 211 2.28 -10.83 -2.70
C ALA A 211 1.45 -11.92 -3.40
N GLU A 212 0.35 -12.37 -2.80
CA GLU A 212 -0.56 -13.33 -3.43
C GLU A 212 -1.77 -12.65 -4.11
N LYS A 213 -2.37 -11.62 -3.48
CA LYS A 213 -3.71 -11.11 -3.83
C LYS A 213 -3.76 -9.67 -4.34
N ASP A 214 -2.62 -8.99 -4.49
CA ASP A 214 -2.59 -7.62 -5.02
C ASP A 214 -3.15 -7.55 -6.46
N PRO A 215 -4.08 -6.60 -6.75
CA PRO A 215 -4.70 -6.49 -8.06
C PRO A 215 -3.76 -6.01 -9.17
N GLY A 216 -2.58 -5.49 -8.84
CA GLY A 216 -1.59 -5.02 -9.81
C GLY A 216 -0.84 -6.15 -10.51
N HIS A 217 -0.83 -7.37 -9.96
CA HIS A 217 -0.04 -8.49 -10.50
C HIS A 217 -0.35 -8.84 -11.96
N PRO A 218 -1.62 -8.93 -12.42
CA PRO A 218 -1.90 -9.23 -13.81
C PRO A 218 -1.34 -8.17 -14.77
N LEU A 219 -1.37 -6.90 -14.37
CA LEU A 219 -0.79 -5.81 -15.17
C LEU A 219 0.74 -5.96 -15.25
N LEU A 220 1.41 -6.18 -14.11
CA LEU A 220 2.86 -6.40 -14.09
C LEU A 220 3.26 -7.59 -14.97
N LYS A 221 2.58 -8.74 -14.83
CA LYS A 221 2.82 -9.92 -15.67
C LYS A 221 2.67 -9.62 -17.16
N LYS A 222 1.66 -8.84 -17.56
CA LYS A 222 1.46 -8.43 -18.94
C LYS A 222 2.62 -7.56 -19.47
N LEU A 223 3.14 -6.65 -18.64
CA LEU A 223 4.19 -5.72 -19.05
C LEU A 223 5.57 -6.38 -19.09
N VAL A 224 5.98 -7.05 -18.02
CA VAL A 224 7.35 -7.56 -17.85
C VAL A 224 7.50 -9.08 -18.08
N GLY A 225 6.40 -9.82 -18.21
CA GLY A 225 6.40 -11.28 -18.24
C GLY A 225 6.33 -11.93 -16.86
N GLU A 226 6.02 -13.22 -16.82
CA GLU A 226 5.74 -13.96 -15.58
C GLU A 226 6.93 -13.99 -14.61
N ASP A 227 8.12 -14.36 -15.08
CA ASP A 227 9.28 -14.54 -14.20
C ASP A 227 9.75 -13.22 -13.57
N LEU A 228 9.85 -12.15 -14.35
CA LEU A 228 10.24 -10.84 -13.84
C LEU A 228 9.14 -10.22 -12.97
N ALA A 229 7.85 -10.43 -13.29
CA ALA A 229 6.77 -10.00 -12.41
C ALA A 229 6.83 -10.71 -11.06
N ARG A 230 7.07 -12.03 -11.05
CA ARG A 230 7.26 -12.81 -9.82
C ARG A 230 8.44 -12.30 -9.00
N ASP A 231 9.57 -12.03 -9.66
CA ASP A 231 10.77 -11.49 -9.00
C ASP A 231 10.51 -10.10 -8.39
N LEU A 232 9.90 -9.18 -9.15
CA LEU A 232 9.53 -7.85 -8.66
C LEU A 232 8.55 -7.90 -7.48
N VAL A 233 7.55 -8.78 -7.53
CA VAL A 233 6.56 -8.92 -6.45
C VAL A 233 7.23 -9.36 -5.16
N ARG A 234 8.08 -10.40 -5.21
CA ARG A 234 8.65 -11.03 -4.01
C ARG A 234 9.90 -10.33 -3.49
N ASN A 235 10.78 -9.88 -4.39
CA ASN A 235 12.09 -9.35 -4.04
C ASN A 235 12.16 -7.81 -4.04
N PHE A 236 11.09 -7.12 -4.46
CA PHE A 236 11.03 -5.66 -4.45
C PHE A 236 9.77 -5.08 -3.80
N LEU A 237 8.58 -5.34 -4.35
CA LEU A 237 7.34 -4.73 -3.87
C LEU A 237 6.97 -5.18 -2.45
N PHE A 238 7.13 -6.48 -2.20
CA PHE A 238 6.84 -7.14 -0.93
C PHE A 238 8.06 -7.88 -0.40
N GLU A 239 9.25 -7.30 -0.60
CA GLU A 239 10.49 -7.79 0.00
C GLU A 239 10.29 -7.95 1.51
N GLY A 240 10.65 -9.13 2.01
CA GLY A 240 10.32 -9.60 3.35
C GLY A 240 9.39 -10.81 3.37
N VAL A 241 8.64 -11.08 2.29
CA VAL A 241 7.72 -12.24 2.22
C VAL A 241 8.44 -13.59 2.34
N ASP A 242 9.71 -13.66 1.92
CA ASP A 242 10.54 -14.88 1.98
C ASP A 242 11.54 -14.89 3.15
N SER A 243 11.68 -13.77 3.88
CA SER A 243 12.75 -13.60 4.88
C SER A 243 12.24 -13.24 6.28
N LEU A 244 11.04 -12.67 6.40
CA LEU A 244 10.50 -12.28 7.72
C LEU A 244 9.85 -13.44 8.47
N GLY A 245 9.34 -14.46 7.78
CA GLY A 245 8.75 -15.64 8.39
C GLY A 245 8.75 -16.84 7.46
N THR A 246 8.25 -17.97 7.97
CA THR A 246 8.21 -19.25 7.24
C THR A 246 6.79 -19.75 6.94
N LYS A 247 5.76 -19.09 7.49
CA LYS A 247 4.35 -19.41 7.24
C LYS A 247 3.96 -19.11 5.79
N ALA A 248 3.36 -20.08 5.11
CA ALA A 248 2.83 -19.91 3.77
C ALA A 248 1.50 -19.12 3.78
N PHE A 249 1.01 -18.75 2.60
CA PHE A 249 -0.26 -18.03 2.45
C PHE A 249 -1.44 -18.75 3.13
N LEU A 250 -1.57 -20.07 2.94
CA LEU A 250 -2.67 -20.85 3.54
C LEU A 250 -2.54 -21.08 5.05
N ASP A 251 -1.39 -20.76 5.65
CA ASP A 251 -1.25 -20.79 7.11
C ASP A 251 -1.88 -19.54 7.75
N TYR A 252 -1.88 -18.42 7.02
CA TYR A 252 -2.52 -17.17 7.46
C TYR A 252 -3.97 -17.04 6.99
N PHE A 253 -4.29 -17.58 5.82
CA PHE A 253 -5.58 -17.43 5.14
C PHE A 253 -6.15 -18.80 4.73
N PRO A 254 -6.44 -19.70 5.69
CA PRO A 254 -6.89 -21.06 5.41
C PRO A 254 -8.20 -21.11 4.62
N GLU A 255 -9.02 -20.05 4.68
CA GLU A 255 -10.25 -19.90 3.91
C GLU A 255 -10.06 -19.90 2.38
N TYR A 256 -8.82 -19.71 1.91
CA TYR A 256 -8.46 -19.82 0.49
C TYR A 256 -8.05 -21.23 0.07
N ARG A 257 -8.03 -22.21 0.99
CA ARG A 257 -7.63 -23.59 0.67
C ARG A 257 -8.70 -24.26 -0.20
N ARG A 258 -8.26 -24.81 -1.35
CA ARG A 258 -9.08 -25.69 -2.18
C ARG A 258 -8.97 -27.14 -1.68
N GLU A 259 -9.89 -28.00 -2.13
CA GLU A 259 -9.91 -29.42 -1.78
C GLU A 259 -8.60 -30.15 -2.13
N ASP A 260 -7.94 -29.75 -3.22
CA ASP A 260 -6.64 -30.28 -3.66
C ASP A 260 -5.43 -29.73 -2.86
N GLY A 261 -5.68 -28.92 -1.82
CA GLY A 261 -4.66 -28.29 -1.00
C GLY A 261 -4.02 -27.03 -1.60
N SER A 262 -4.38 -26.65 -2.83
CA SER A 262 -3.87 -25.45 -3.50
C SER A 262 -4.57 -24.16 -3.06
N VAL A 263 -3.95 -23.01 -3.38
CA VAL A 263 -4.54 -21.68 -3.14
C VAL A 263 -5.63 -21.38 -4.16
N ASN A 264 -6.81 -21.00 -3.69
CA ASN A 264 -7.89 -20.48 -4.52
C ASN A 264 -7.44 -19.21 -5.25
N GLN A 265 -7.40 -19.26 -6.58
CA GLN A 265 -6.93 -18.17 -7.43
C GLN A 265 -7.89 -16.97 -7.49
N LYS A 266 -9.12 -17.11 -6.97
CA LYS A 266 -10.01 -15.95 -6.79
C LYS A 266 -9.33 -14.93 -5.88
N ARG A 267 -9.55 -13.65 -6.20
CA ARG A 267 -9.06 -12.53 -5.37
C ARG A 267 -9.76 -12.47 -4.01
N SER A 268 -10.99 -12.94 -3.95
CA SER A 268 -11.83 -12.92 -2.77
C SER A 268 -12.62 -14.22 -2.71
N VAL A 269 -12.69 -14.81 -1.52
CA VAL A 269 -13.57 -15.94 -1.21
C VAL A 269 -14.91 -15.47 -0.68
N ILE A 270 -14.95 -14.30 -0.01
CA ILE A 270 -16.19 -13.69 0.50
C ILE A 270 -16.94 -12.94 -0.63
N GLY A 271 -16.20 -12.27 -1.50
CA GLY A 271 -16.72 -11.36 -2.52
C GLY A 271 -16.37 -9.89 -2.26
N LYS A 272 -16.94 -9.02 -3.08
CA LYS A 272 -16.86 -7.58 -2.84
C LYS A 272 -18.11 -7.11 -2.10
N SER A 273 -17.92 -6.34 -1.04
CA SER A 273 -19.00 -5.76 -0.24
C SER A 273 -18.67 -4.31 0.11
N TYR A 274 -19.49 -3.67 0.96
CA TYR A 274 -19.28 -2.31 1.47
C TYR A 274 -19.35 -1.26 0.35
N GLU A 275 -20.55 -1.11 -0.21
CA GLU A 275 -20.85 -0.07 -1.20
C GLU A 275 -20.65 1.34 -0.65
N THR A 276 -20.80 1.52 0.66
CA THR A 276 -20.50 2.75 1.39
C THR A 276 -19.29 2.57 2.30
N ARG A 277 -18.69 3.69 2.72
CA ARG A 277 -17.55 3.69 3.65
C ARG A 277 -17.93 2.96 4.94
N PRO A 278 -17.22 1.88 5.34
CA PRO A 278 -17.62 1.05 6.48
C PRO A 278 -17.12 1.58 7.83
N TRP A 279 -16.66 2.83 7.89
CA TRP A 279 -16.30 3.53 9.14
C TRP A 279 -17.10 4.82 9.27
N ASN A 280 -17.60 5.09 10.47
CA ASN A 280 -18.23 6.38 10.78
C ASN A 280 -17.18 7.47 11.02
N SER A 281 -17.63 8.70 11.32
CA SER A 281 -16.73 9.83 11.60
C SER A 281 -15.82 9.60 12.81
N LYS A 282 -16.22 8.78 13.79
CA LYS A 282 -15.38 8.41 14.94
C LYS A 282 -14.38 7.28 14.62
N GLY A 283 -14.31 6.84 13.37
CA GLY A 283 -13.48 5.71 12.95
C GLY A 283 -13.94 4.37 13.51
N GLU A 284 -15.19 4.26 13.99
CA GLU A 284 -15.80 3.01 14.41
C GLU A 284 -16.28 2.25 13.18
N PHE A 285 -15.99 0.95 13.14
CA PHE A 285 -16.43 0.11 12.03
C PHE A 285 -17.93 -0.15 12.14
N ILE A 286 -18.68 0.24 11.11
CA ILE A 286 -20.13 0.12 11.01
C ILE A 286 -20.55 -0.63 9.73
N GLY A 287 -19.59 -1.27 9.05
CA GLY A 287 -19.83 -1.89 7.76
C GLY A 287 -20.78 -3.09 7.86
N GLU A 288 -21.89 -3.00 7.13
CA GLU A 288 -22.77 -4.13 6.85
C GLU A 288 -22.37 -4.77 5.50
N MET A 289 -22.38 -6.10 5.42
CA MET A 289 -22.07 -6.78 4.15
C MET A 289 -23.26 -6.61 3.19
N SER A 290 -23.02 -5.97 2.05
CA SER A 290 -24.00 -5.73 0.97
C SER A 290 -23.56 -6.25 -0.40
#